data_AF-A0A3C1I257-F1
#
_entry.id   AF-A0A3C1I257-F1
#
_cell.length_a   1.000
_cell.length_b   1.000
_cell.length_c   1.000
_cell.angle_alpha   90.00
_cell.angle_beta   90.00
_cell.angle_gamma   90.00
#
_symmetry.space_group_name_H-M   'P 1'
#
loop_
_entity.id
_entity.type
_entity.pdbx_description
1 polymer ?
#
loop_
_entity_poly.entity_id
_entity_poly.type
_entity_poly.pdbx_seq_one_letter_code
_entity_poly.pdbx_strand_id
1 'polypeptide(L)' 'MKLIKLSNQQRLAVILPVFFVTIIFLLCAWNFFITKEVSYLTEKCYSDGGYPNIQLFTFDYSFSCD' A
#
# COMPACT_ATOMS: atom_id res chain seq x y z
N MET A 1 10.24 38.51 -14.84
CA MET A 1 9.31 37.38 -15.04
C MET A 1 8.02 37.70 -14.30
N LYS A 2 6.86 37.83 -14.98
CA LYS A 2 5.57 38.12 -14.32
C LYS A 2 4.95 36.81 -13.84
N LEU A 3 4.74 36.67 -12.53
CA LEU A 3 4.06 35.51 -11.95
C LEU A 3 2.55 35.69 -12.10
N ILE A 4 1.89 34.75 -12.78
CA ILE A 4 0.43 34.72 -12.92
C ILE A 4 -0.14 34.01 -11.69
N LYS A 5 -1.01 34.70 -10.96
CA LYS A 5 -1.69 34.12 -9.78
C LYS A 5 -2.81 33.19 -10.27
N LEU A 6 -2.60 31.88 -10.09
CA LEU A 6 -3.60 30.84 -10.43
C LEU A 6 -4.87 30.99 -9.59
N SER A 7 -6.03 30.84 -10.25
CA SER A 7 -7.33 30.81 -9.59
C SER A 7 -7.49 29.56 -8.72
N ASN A 8 -8.42 29.61 -7.75
CA ASN A 8 -8.68 28.46 -6.89
C ASN A 8 -9.11 27.22 -7.68
N GLN A 9 -9.85 27.38 -8.78
CA GLN A 9 -10.23 26.27 -9.66
C GLN A 9 -9.01 25.64 -10.34
N GLN A 10 -8.07 26.45 -10.83
CA GLN A 10 -6.84 25.94 -11.46
C GLN A 10 -5.93 25.23 -10.44
N ARG A 11 -5.89 25.69 -9.20
CA ARG A 11 -5.18 25.00 -8.11
C ARG A 11 -5.81 23.65 -7.80
N LEU A 12 -7.14 23.61 -7.68
CA LEU A 12 -7.87 22.37 -7.39
C LEU A 12 -7.71 21.33 -8.51
N ALA A 13 -7.70 21.77 -9.76
CA ALA A 13 -7.48 20.91 -10.92
C ALA A 13 -6.11 20.22 -10.93
N VAL A 14 -5.12 20.76 -10.22
CA VAL A 14 -3.79 20.13 -10.06
C VAL A 14 -3.72 19.31 -8.78
N ILE A 15 -4.25 19.80 -7.66
CA ILE A 15 -4.17 19.11 -6.36
C ILE A 15 -4.96 17.81 -6.38
N LEU A 16 -6.16 17.79 -6.97
CA LEU A 16 -7.03 16.64 -6.98
C LEU A 16 -6.39 15.41 -7.66
N PRO A 17 -5.89 15.48 -8.91
CA PRO A 17 -5.25 14.33 -9.55
C PRO A 17 -3.97 13.89 -8.83
N VAL A 18 -3.16 14.83 -8.32
CA VAL A 18 -1.96 14.48 -7.54
C VAL A 18 -2.35 13.70 -6.29
N PHE A 19 -3.40 14.14 -5.58
CA PHE A 19 -3.91 13.44 -4.40
C PHE A 19 -4.38 12.02 -4.73
N PHE A 20 -5.16 11.84 -5.81
CA PHE A 20 -5.58 10.52 -6.26
C PHE A 20 -4.40 9.61 -6.61
N VAL A 21 -3.41 10.13 -7.36
CA VAL A 21 -2.22 9.36 -7.72
C VAL A 21 -1.44 8.95 -6.46
N THR A 22 -1.29 9.85 -5.48
CA THR A 22 -0.59 9.51 -4.24
C THR A 22 -1.32 8.44 -3.42
N ILE A 23 -2.65 8.49 -3.33
CA ILE A 23 -3.43 7.47 -2.63
C ILE A 23 -3.27 6.12 -3.31
N ILE A 24 -3.41 6.06 -4.63
CA ILE A 24 -3.27 4.81 -5.40
C ILE A 24 -1.85 4.25 -5.21
N PHE A 25 -0.83 5.10 -5.29
CA PHE A 25 0.55 4.69 -5.07
C PHE A 25 0.75 4.11 -3.67
N LEU A 26 0.22 4.75 -2.62
CA LEU A 26 0.31 4.27 -1.24
C LEU A 26 -0.39 2.93 -1.05
N LEU A 27 -1.58 2.75 -1.65
CA LEU A 27 -2.30 1.48 -1.60
C LEU A 27 -1.53 0.35 -2.32
N CYS A 28 -0.95 0.64 -3.48
CA CYS A 28 -0.12 -0.32 -4.20
C CYS A 28 1.15 -0.68 -3.42
N ALA A 29 1.82 0.31 -2.84
CA ALA A 29 3.01 0.10 -2.01
C ALA A 29 2.69 -0.75 -0.79
N TRP A 30 1.61 -0.42 -0.07
CA TRP A 30 1.14 -1.16 1.09
C TRP A 30 0.85 -2.63 0.74
N ASN A 31 0.10 -2.88 -0.33
CA ASN A 31 -0.19 -4.24 -0.80
C ASN A 31 1.08 -5.02 -1.20
N PHE A 32 2.03 -4.35 -1.87
CA PHE A 32 3.30 -4.95 -2.25
C PHE A 32 4.11 -5.39 -1.03
N PHE A 33 4.24 -4.53 -0.01
CA PHE A 33 4.98 -4.85 1.21
C PHE A 33 4.34 -5.99 1.99
N ILE A 34 3.02 -5.97 2.18
CA ILE A 34 2.31 -7.07 2.85
C ILE A 34 2.48 -8.38 2.10
N THR A 35 2.31 -8.37 0.78
CA THR A 35 2.47 -9.60 -0.01
C THR A 35 3.87 -10.16 0.16
N LYS A 36 4.90 -9.32 0.12
CA LYS A 36 6.30 -9.75 0.32
C LYS A 36 6.56 -10.29 1.73
N GLU A 37 6.04 -9.62 2.74
CA GLU A 37 6.18 -10.02 4.13
C GLU A 37 5.48 -11.35 4.41
N VAL A 38 4.22 -11.49 3.98
CA VAL A 38 3.45 -12.73 4.08
C VAL A 38 4.15 -13.87 3.35
N SER A 39 4.65 -13.65 2.13
CA SER A 39 5.42 -14.69 1.40
C SER A 39 6.65 -15.12 2.18
N TYR A 40 7.42 -14.18 2.74
CA TYR A 40 8.60 -14.48 3.53
C TYR A 40 8.26 -15.29 4.81
N LEU A 41 7.23 -14.86 5.54
CA LEU A 41 6.78 -15.56 6.76
C LEU A 41 6.26 -16.97 6.45
N THR A 42 5.56 -17.11 5.32
CA THR A 42 5.05 -18.40 4.81
C THR A 42 6.19 -19.36 4.47
N GLU A 43 7.18 -18.91 3.69
CA GLU A 43 8.36 -19.72 3.36
C GLU A 43 9.12 -20.14 4.62
N LYS A 44 9.29 -19.22 5.58
CA LYS A 44 9.95 -19.51 6.84
C LYS A 44 9.18 -20.56 7.65
N CYS A 45 7.86 -20.42 7.77
CA CYS A 45 7.02 -21.39 8.48
C CYS A 45 7.12 -22.80 7.89
N TYR A 46 7.05 -22.92 6.57
CA TYR A 46 7.25 -24.21 5.89
C TYR A 46 8.66 -24.76 6.12
N SER A 47 9.69 -23.91 6.12
CA SER A 47 11.07 -24.31 6.40
C SER A 47 11.24 -24.83 7.83
N ASP A 48 10.47 -24.31 8.78
CA ASP A 48 10.46 -24.74 10.18
C ASP A 48 9.58 -25.99 10.40
N GLY A 49 8.97 -26.51 9.32
CA GLY A 49 8.12 -27.71 9.34
C GLY A 49 6.68 -27.47 9.78
N GLY A 50 6.29 -26.19 9.92
CA GLY A 50 4.96 -25.79 10.33
C GLY A 50 4.01 -25.53 9.16
N TYR A 51 2.76 -25.22 9.50
CA TYR A 51 1.72 -24.85 8.54
C TYR A 51 1.31 -23.38 8.70
N PRO A 52 1.50 -22.54 7.67
CA PRO A 52 1.15 -21.13 7.75
C PRO A 52 -0.37 -20.93 7.60
N ASN A 53 -0.93 -20.07 8.46
CA ASN A 53 -2.31 -19.63 8.42
C ASN A 53 -2.34 -18.10 8.29
N ILE A 54 -2.96 -17.62 7.21
CA ILE A 54 -2.99 -16.20 6.84
C ILE A 54 -4.44 -15.73 6.80
N GLN A 55 -4.73 -14.66 7.52
CA GLN A 55 -6.02 -13.97 7.47
C GLN A 55 -5.81 -12.55 6.96
N LEU A 56 -6.37 -12.23 5.81
CA LEU A 56 -6.28 -10.92 5.18
C LEU A 56 -7.48 -10.05 5.58
N PHE A 57 -7.19 -8.85 6.07
CA PHE A 57 -8.16 -7.78 6.31
C PHE A 57 -7.94 -6.62 5.32
N THR A 58 -8.91 -5.72 5.20
CA THR A 58 -8.88 -4.62 4.22
C THR A 58 -7.62 -3.74 4.30
N PHE A 59 -7.08 -3.56 5.51
CA PHE A 59 -5.87 -2.77 5.77
C PHE A 59 -4.91 -3.45 6.75
N ASP A 60 -5.02 -4.76 6.96
CA ASP A 60 -4.15 -5.50 7.87
C ASP A 60 -4.09 -6.98 7.51
N TYR A 61 -3.20 -7.73 8.14
CA TYR A 61 -3.19 -9.19 8.07
C TYR A 61 -2.79 -9.80 9.41
N SER A 62 -3.29 -11.00 9.67
CA SER A 62 -2.82 -11.86 10.75
C SER A 62 -2.10 -13.06 10.16
N PHE A 63 -0.97 -13.42 10.77
CA PHE A 63 -0.17 -14.57 10.40
C PHE A 63 0.07 -15.44 11.63
N SER A 64 -0.16 -16.74 11.50
CA SER A 64 0.27 -17.75 12.47
C SER A 64 0.96 -18.92 11.77
N CYS A 65 1.83 -19.60 12.50
CA CYS A 65 2.54 -20.79 12.06
C CYS A 65 2.36 -21.86 13.14
N ASP A 66 1.71 -22.95 12.79
CA ASP A 66 1.46 -24.09 13.67
C ASP A 66 2.56 -25.15 13.55
#